data_AF-X1IQL0-F1
#
_entry.id   AF-X1IQL0-F1
#
_cell.length_a   1.000
_cell.length_b   1.000
_cell.length_c   1.000
_cell.angle_alpha   90.00
_cell.angle_beta   90.00
_cell.angle_gamma   90.00
#
_symmetry.space_group_name_H-M   'P 1'
#
loop_
_entity.id
_entity.type
_entity.pdbx_description
1 polymer ?
#
loop_
_entity_poly.entity_id
_entity_poly.type
_entity_poly.pdbx_seq_one_letter_code
_entity_poly.pdbx_strand_id
1 'polypeptide(L)'
;NTLPDEKKSLIDLRVIDYIPTLSFQVLDGQKRRGTILVELAPNKIAVPQRPHFLLSASNLNHKEWYKRFLDNCNKMYAEAKPWEWRQ
;
A
#
# COMPACT_ATOMS: atom_id res chain seq x y z
N ASN A 1 -16.48 34.05 8.24
CA ASN A 1 -16.00 32.93 9.07
C ASN A 1 -15.37 31.86 8.20
N THR A 2 -14.18 32.13 7.70
CA THR A 2 -13.29 31.12 7.11
C THR A 2 -12.64 30.37 8.27
N LEU A 3 -12.99 29.10 8.43
CA LEU A 3 -12.32 28.22 9.39
C LEU A 3 -10.84 28.08 8.98
N PRO A 4 -9.90 27.98 9.94
CA PRO A 4 -8.49 27.86 9.64
C PRO A 4 -8.22 26.53 8.93
N ASP A 5 -7.22 26.51 8.04
CA ASP A 5 -6.62 25.30 7.49
C ASP A 5 -6.30 24.31 8.63
N GLU A 6 -7.22 23.38 8.89
CA GLU A 6 -6.94 22.22 9.71
C GLU A 6 -5.70 21.56 9.12
N LYS A 7 -4.61 21.52 9.89
CA LYS A 7 -3.39 20.82 9.52
C LYS A 7 -3.76 19.36 9.25
N LYS A 8 -4.05 19.04 7.99
CA LYS A 8 -4.26 17.65 7.57
C LYS A 8 -3.01 16.89 7.95
N SER A 9 -3.18 15.87 8.79
CA SER A 9 -2.10 14.96 9.13
C SER A 9 -1.46 14.45 7.84
N LEU A 10 -0.13 14.44 7.80
CA LEU A 10 0.62 13.83 6.69
C LEU A 10 0.48 12.29 6.69
N ILE A 11 -0.07 11.73 7.77
CA ILE A 11 -0.23 10.31 8.00
C ILE A 11 -1.72 10.01 8.21
N ASP A 12 -2.25 9.13 7.38
CA ASP A 12 -3.57 8.52 7.54
C ASP A 12 -3.36 7.03 7.83
N LEU A 13 -3.97 6.53 8.90
CA LEU A 13 -3.81 5.17 9.38
C LEU A 13 -5.17 4.46 9.33
N ARG A 14 -5.18 3.29 8.69
CA ARG A 14 -6.38 2.48 8.49
C ARG A 14 -6.10 1.02 8.82
N VAL A 15 -7.15 0.30 9.20
CA VAL A 15 -7.09 -1.11 9.61
C VAL A 15 -8.04 -1.97 8.79
N ILE A 16 -7.60 -3.19 8.55
CA ILE A 16 -8.31 -4.21 7.79
C ILE A 16 -8.59 -5.38 8.74
N ASP A 17 -9.82 -5.92 8.72
CA ASP A 17 -10.28 -6.95 9.66
C ASP A 17 -9.85 -8.38 9.29
N TYR A 18 -8.85 -8.54 8.42
CA TYR A 18 -8.30 -9.83 8.01
C TYR A 18 -6.78 -9.75 7.77
N ILE A 19 -6.11 -10.91 7.79
CA ILE A 19 -4.68 -11.00 7.47
C ILE A 19 -4.51 -11.08 5.95
N PRO A 20 -3.93 -10.06 5.29
CA PRO A 20 -3.74 -10.10 3.85
C PRO A 20 -2.64 -11.09 3.48
N THR A 21 -2.80 -11.76 2.34
CA THR A 21 -1.80 -12.67 1.77
C THR A 21 -0.65 -11.94 1.06
N LEU A 22 -0.75 -10.61 0.96
CA LEU A 22 0.20 -9.70 0.33
C LEU A 22 0.43 -8.50 1.24
N SER A 23 1.66 -8.01 1.31
CA SER A 23 1.96 -6.67 1.81
C SER A 23 2.59 -5.83 0.71
N PHE A 24 2.38 -4.51 0.79
CA PHE A 24 2.79 -3.56 -0.23
C PHE A 24 3.52 -2.41 0.46
N GLN A 25 4.63 -1.97 -0.14
CA GLN A 25 5.20 -0.66 0.13
C GLN A 25 5.24 0.10 -1.19
N VAL A 26 4.46 1.16 -1.29
CA VAL A 26 4.33 1.98 -2.50
C VAL A 26 5.03 3.30 -2.27
N LEU A 27 6.06 3.56 -3.07
CA LEU A 27 6.77 4.85 -3.11
C LEU A 27 6.43 5.54 -4.41
N ASP A 28 5.99 6.80 -4.34
CA ASP A 28 5.69 7.61 -5.51
C ASP A 28 4.70 6.94 -6.49
N GLY A 29 3.67 6.26 -5.98
CA GLY A 29 2.77 5.38 -6.76
C GLY A 29 2.12 6.00 -8.01
N GLN A 30 1.98 7.32 -8.03
CA GLN A 30 1.40 8.08 -9.15
C GLN A 30 2.44 8.79 -10.03
N LYS A 31 3.74 8.56 -9.79
CA LYS A 31 4.84 9.20 -10.52
C LYS A 31 5.49 8.24 -11.50
N ARG A 32 6.14 8.79 -12.53
CA ARG A 32 6.88 8.02 -13.55
C ARG A 32 7.98 7.12 -12.98
N ARG A 33 8.52 7.44 -11.80
CA ARG A 33 9.58 6.68 -11.10
C ARG A 33 9.07 5.93 -9.86
N GLY A 34 7.75 5.75 -9.75
CA GLY A 34 7.15 5.03 -8.64
C GLY A 34 7.65 3.59 -8.56
N THR A 35 7.72 3.08 -7.33
CA THR A 35 8.22 1.74 -7.00
C THR A 35 7.25 1.06 -6.05
N ILE A 36 7.02 -0.24 -6.26
CA ILE A 36 6.21 -1.07 -5.37
C ILE A 36 7.07 -2.25 -4.94
N LEU A 37 7.32 -2.39 -3.66
CA LEU A 37 7.80 -3.64 -3.06
C LEU A 37 6.58 -4.47 -2.69
N VAL A 38 6.52 -5.68 -3.23
CA VAL A 38 5.48 -6.65 -2.90
C VAL A 38 6.12 -7.77 -2.11
N GLU A 39 5.56 -8.10 -0.96
CA GLU A 39 5.92 -9.29 -0.19
C GLU A 39 4.71 -10.24 -0.16
N LEU A 40 4.95 -11.52 -0.48
CA LEU A 40 3.96 -12.56 -0.29
C LEU A 40 3.98 -12.98 1.18
N ALA A 41 2.81 -12.97 1.82
CA ALA A 41 2.62 -13.41 3.21
C ALA A 41 1.84 -14.73 3.27
N PRO A 42 2.39 -15.85 2.74
CA PRO A 42 1.74 -17.15 2.87
C PRO A 42 1.73 -17.62 4.32
N ASN A 43 0.71 -18.40 4.67
CA ASN A 43 0.53 -18.96 6.00
C ASN A 43 1.77 -19.79 6.39
N LYS A 44 2.29 -19.58 7.62
CA LYS A 44 3.42 -20.31 8.21
C LYS A 44 4.82 -20.04 7.64
N ILE A 45 5.04 -19.02 6.81
CA ILE A 45 6.40 -18.61 6.39
C ILE A 45 6.93 -17.47 7.27
N ALA A 46 8.10 -17.68 7.87
CA ALA A 46 8.81 -16.67 8.65
C ALA A 46 9.24 -15.49 7.75
N VAL A 47 9.21 -14.27 8.30
CA VAL A 47 9.48 -13.01 7.58
C VAL A 47 10.72 -13.04 6.65
N PRO A 48 11.91 -13.51 7.06
CA PRO A 48 13.10 -13.46 6.18
C PRO A 48 13.02 -14.38 4.97
N GLN A 49 12.09 -15.34 4.96
CA GLN A 49 11.93 -16.32 3.88
C GLN A 49 10.77 -15.97 2.94
N ARG A 50 10.09 -14.85 3.18
CA ARG A 50 8.94 -14.46 2.37
C ARG A 50 9.40 -14.04 0.98
N PRO A 51 8.85 -14.65 -0.08
CA PRO A 51 9.12 -14.20 -1.44
C PRO A 51 8.70 -12.74 -1.60
N HIS A 52 9.59 -11.94 -2.16
CA HIS A 52 9.31 -10.55 -2.46
C HIS A 52 9.89 -10.18 -3.82
N PHE A 53 9.31 -9.15 -4.44
CA PHE A 53 9.78 -8.63 -5.72
C PHE A 53 9.48 -7.13 -5.83
N LEU A 54 10.23 -6.48 -6.71
CA LEU A 54 10.16 -5.04 -6.93
C LEU A 54 9.55 -4.72 -8.30
N LEU A 55 8.50 -3.90 -8.30
CA LEU A 55 7.90 -3.36 -9.52
C LEU A 55 8.27 -1.88 -9.66
N SER A 56 8.55 -1.44 -10.88
CA SER A 56 8.94 -0.07 -11.19
C SER A 56 8.07 0.47 -12.31
N ALA A 57 7.49 1.65 -12.11
CA ALA A 57 6.63 2.31 -13.10
C ALA A 57 7.39 2.64 -14.41
N SER A 58 8.71 2.82 -14.33
CA SER A 58 9.55 3.10 -15.49
C SER A 58 9.98 1.87 -16.27
N ASN A 59 9.76 0.66 -15.76
CA ASN A 59 10.08 -0.58 -16.47
C ASN A 59 8.86 -1.01 -17.30
N LEU A 60 9.00 -1.00 -18.63
CA LEU A 60 7.92 -1.36 -19.56
C LEU A 60 7.42 -2.79 -19.37
N ASN A 61 8.29 -3.74 -19.01
CA ASN A 61 7.92 -5.13 -18.74
C ASN A 61 7.08 -5.24 -17.45
N HIS A 62 7.15 -4.25 -16.57
CA HIS A 62 6.40 -4.22 -15.31
C HIS A 62 5.07 -3.47 -15.44
N LYS A 63 4.81 -2.76 -16.55
CA LYS A 63 3.72 -1.76 -16.63
C LYS A 63 2.36 -2.30 -16.18
N GLU A 64 1.96 -3.46 -16.70
CA GLU A 64 0.68 -4.08 -16.37
C GLU A 64 0.62 -4.56 -14.91
N TRP A 65 1.70 -5.22 -14.45
CA TRP A 65 1.81 -5.68 -13.07
C TRP A 65 1.83 -4.53 -12.09
N TYR A 66 2.64 -3.50 -12.35
CA TYR A 66 2.70 -2.28 -11.56
C TYR A 66 1.30 -1.68 -11.38
N LYS A 67 0.57 -1.52 -12.47
CA LYS A 67 -0.81 -1.03 -12.43
C LYS A 67 -1.71 -1.92 -11.57
N ARG A 68 -1.70 -3.24 -11.81
CA ARG A 68 -2.54 -4.20 -11.05
C ARG A 68 -2.25 -4.17 -9.55
N PHE A 69 -0.97 -4.15 -9.16
CA PHE A 69 -0.56 -4.13 -7.76
C PHE A 69 -0.88 -2.78 -7.09
N LEU A 70 -0.73 -1.67 -7.81
CA LEU A 70 -1.15 -0.35 -7.32
C LEU A 70 -2.67 -0.27 -7.13
N ASP A 71 -3.45 -0.74 -8.10
CA ASP A 71 -4.91 -0.77 -8.03
C ASP A 71 -5.39 -1.62 -6.84
N ASN A 72 -4.75 -2.79 -6.60
CA ASN A 72 -5.05 -3.63 -5.43
C ASN A 72 -4.70 -2.94 -4.11
N CYS A 73 -3.56 -2.25 -4.02
CA CYS A 73 -3.18 -1.51 -2.82
C CYS A 73 -4.21 -0.39 -2.53
N ASN A 74 -4.62 0.37 -3.55
CA ASN A 74 -5.64 1.40 -3.43
C ASN A 74 -7.00 0.83 -3.02
N LYS A 75 -7.38 -0.34 -3.57
CA LYS A 75 -8.61 -1.03 -3.19
C LYS A 75 -8.59 -1.46 -1.73
N MET A 76 -7.52 -2.10 -1.28
CA MET A 76 -7.34 -2.49 0.13
C MET A 76 -7.39 -1.28 1.06
N TYR A 77 -6.77 -0.16 0.67
CA TYR A 77 -6.82 1.07 1.43
C TYR A 77 -8.24 1.65 1.52
N ALA A 78 -8.98 1.64 0.41
CA ALA A 78 -10.35 2.15 0.36
C ALA A 78 -11.31 1.33 1.24
N GLU A 79 -11.12 0.01 1.30
CA GLU A 79 -11.90 -0.92 2.12
C GLU A 79 -11.51 -0.89 3.61
N ALA A 80 -10.29 -0.45 3.95
CA ALA A 80 -9.82 -0.34 5.32
C ALA A 80 -10.62 0.70 6.12
N LYS A 81 -10.84 0.47 7.41
CA LYS A 81 -11.51 1.44 8.29
C LYS A 81 -10.48 2.38 8.92
N PRO A 82 -10.81 3.65 9.20
CA PRO A 82 -9.93 4.51 9.98
C PRO A 82 -9.49 3.83 11.28
N TRP A 83 -8.24 4.01 11.66
CA TRP A 83 -7.79 3.58 12.98
C TRP A 83 -8.41 4.50 14.03
N GLU A 84 -9.52 4.05 14.59
CA GLU A 84 -10.10 4.68 15.77
C GLU A 84 -9.21 4.32 16.96
N TRP A 85 -8.40 5.28 17.40
CA TRP A 85 -7.69 5.15 18.66
C TRP A 85 -8.75 4.93 19.73
N ARG A 86 -8.75 3.76 20.39
CA ARG A 86 -9.64 3.53 21.53
C ARG A 86 -9.37 4.63 22.55
N GLN A 87 -10.31 5.57 22.67
CA GLN A 87 -10.42 6.45 23.83
C GLN A 87 -10.96 5.62 25.00
#